data_AF-A0A352T153-F1
#
_entry.id   AF-A0A352T153-F1
#
_cell.length_a   1.000
_cell.length_b   1.000
_cell.length_c   1.000
_cell.angle_alpha   90.00
_cell.angle_beta   90.00
_cell.angle_gamma   90.00
#
_symmetry.space_group_name_H-M   'P 1'
#
loop_
_entity.id
_entity.type
_entity.pdbx_description
1 polymer ?
#
loop_
_entity_poly.entity_id
_entity_poly.type
_entity_poly.pdbx_seq_one_letter_code
_entity_poly.pdbx_strand_id
1 'polypeptide(L)'
;MLIIIALAVHEAAHLIAAFILNIKLDKVKITPFGFNLNADLENIGFISKLALFFAGPAANLCLYVIFKIAGHSGFADANALLAIINMVPVVPLDGGNICRSVMEIFLDMKTVCRYMIMTNTFFITCFLTIIHIQGNYLYFLLIVMALKGILEENRSLIEKNIKRKFNLIKYKRK
;
A
#
# COMPACT_ATOMS: atom_id res chain seq x y z
N MET A 1 8.76 -17.70 -11.41
CA MET A 1 7.59 -18.53 -11.02
C MET A 1 7.29 -18.42 -9.52
N LEU A 2 8.27 -18.65 -8.64
CA LEU A 2 8.09 -18.59 -7.17
C LEU A 2 7.55 -17.23 -6.65
N ILE A 3 8.07 -16.12 -7.16
CA ILE A 3 7.61 -14.77 -6.77
C ILE A 3 6.13 -14.54 -7.11
N ILE A 4 5.64 -15.07 -8.24
CA ILE A 4 4.24 -14.92 -8.66
C ILE A 4 3.32 -15.68 -7.70
N ILE A 5 3.73 -16.88 -7.28
CA ILE A 5 2.97 -17.68 -6.31
C ILE A 5 2.95 -16.97 -4.95
N ALA A 6 4.09 -16.46 -4.50
CA ALA A 6 4.17 -15.71 -3.25
C ALA A 6 3.34 -14.42 -3.29
N LEU A 7 3.32 -13.71 -4.43
CA LEU A 7 2.45 -12.56 -4.65
C LEU A 7 0.97 -12.96 -4.64
N ALA A 8 0.61 -14.09 -5.25
CA ALA A 8 -0.77 -14.59 -5.23
C ALA A 8 -1.24 -14.91 -3.81
N VAL A 9 -0.38 -15.51 -2.97
CA VAL A 9 -0.70 -15.77 -1.56
C VAL A 9 -0.84 -14.47 -0.77
N HIS A 10 0.08 -13.53 -0.97
CA HIS A 10 0.05 -12.21 -0.36
C HIS A 10 -1.29 -11.50 -0.60
N GLU A 11 -1.71 -11.46 -1.86
CA GLU A 11 -2.97 -10.83 -2.26
C GLU A 11 -4.21 -11.61 -1.78
N ALA A 12 -4.15 -12.94 -1.78
CA ALA A 12 -5.20 -13.77 -1.20
C ALA A 12 -5.39 -13.48 0.30
N ALA A 13 -4.30 -13.22 1.03
CA ALA A 13 -4.39 -12.85 2.44
C ALA A 13 -5.13 -11.53 2.66
N HIS A 14 -4.93 -10.51 1.81
CA HIS A 14 -5.71 -9.28 1.87
C HIS A 14 -7.20 -9.52 1.60
N LEU A 15 -7.54 -10.36 0.62
CA LEU A 15 -8.94 -10.71 0.32
C LEU A 15 -9.61 -11.46 1.48
N ILE A 16 -8.89 -12.41 2.08
CA ILE A 16 -9.37 -13.15 3.26
C ILE A 16 -9.56 -12.19 4.44
N ALA A 17 -8.62 -11.27 4.69
CA ALA A 17 -8.74 -10.28 5.75
C ALA A 17 -9.92 -9.33 5.51
N ALA A 18 -10.12 -8.85 4.29
CA ALA A 18 -11.27 -8.02 3.94
C ALA A 18 -12.61 -8.75 4.20
N PHE A 19 -12.68 -10.04 3.87
CA PHE A 19 -13.86 -10.87 4.12
C PHE A 19 -14.12 -11.06 5.62
N ILE A 20 -13.09 -11.40 6.41
CA ILE A 20 -13.20 -11.57 7.87
C ILE A 20 -13.64 -10.27 8.55
N LEU A 21 -13.13 -9.12 8.06
CA LEU A 21 -13.44 -7.80 8.60
C LEU A 21 -14.76 -7.21 8.07
N ASN A 22 -15.53 -7.96 7.26
CA ASN A 22 -16.77 -7.51 6.62
C ASN A 22 -16.61 -6.19 5.84
N ILE A 23 -15.45 -6.00 5.20
CA ILE A 23 -15.17 -4.82 4.39
C ILE A 23 -15.86 -4.99 3.03
N LYS A 24 -16.78 -4.08 2.70
CA LYS A 24 -17.45 -4.09 1.39
C LYS A 24 -16.46 -3.74 0.29
N LEU A 25 -16.16 -4.72 -0.54
CA LEU A 25 -15.34 -4.55 -1.75
C LEU A 25 -16.26 -4.21 -2.91
N ASP A 26 -16.26 -2.95 -3.38
CA ASP A 26 -17.13 -2.55 -4.48
C ASP A 26 -16.62 -3.09 -5.82
N LYS A 27 -15.30 -3.01 -6.04
CA LYS A 27 -14.64 -3.54 -7.25
C LYS A 27 -13.24 -4.03 -6.91
N VAL A 28 -13.00 -5.29 -7.22
CA VAL A 28 -11.67 -5.90 -7.21
C VAL A 28 -11.05 -5.67 -8.58
N LYS A 29 -10.18 -4.66 -8.72
CA LYS A 29 -9.43 -4.44 -9.96
C LYS A 29 -8.06 -5.09 -9.86
N ILE A 30 -7.84 -6.12 -10.66
CA ILE A 30 -6.50 -6.70 -10.84
C ILE A 30 -5.68 -5.72 -11.66
N THR A 31 -4.61 -5.19 -11.08
CA THR A 31 -3.59 -4.41 -11.79
C THR A 31 -2.30 -5.21 -11.86
N PRO A 32 -1.41 -4.95 -12.84
CA PRO A 32 -0.10 -5.61 -12.90
C PRO A 32 0.79 -5.37 -11.67
N PHE A 33 0.36 -4.50 -10.76
CA PHE A 33 1.05 -4.14 -9.52
C PHE A 33 0.27 -4.55 -8.25
N GLY A 34 -0.75 -5.42 -8.38
CA GLY A 34 -1.55 -5.93 -7.26
C GLY A 34 -3.05 -5.69 -7.39
N PHE A 35 -3.81 -6.02 -6.34
CA PHE A 35 -5.26 -5.77 -6.30
C PHE A 35 -5.55 -4.34 -5.83
N ASN A 36 -6.18 -3.54 -6.70
CA ASN A 36 -6.72 -2.26 -6.30
C ASN A 36 -8.12 -2.50 -5.72
N LEU A 37 -8.17 -2.65 -4.39
CA LEU A 37 -9.42 -2.75 -3.63
C LEU A 37 -10.04 -1.36 -3.57
N ASN A 38 -10.99 -1.08 -4.46
CA ASN A 38 -11.89 0.05 -4.28
C ASN A 38 -12.85 -0.31 -3.14
N ALA A 39 -12.34 -0.22 -1.91
CA ALA A 39 -13.12 -0.31 -0.69
C ALA A 39 -13.32 1.12 -0.17
N ASP A 40 -14.53 1.43 0.31
CA ASP A 40 -14.77 2.69 1.02
C ASP A 40 -14.10 2.64 2.40
N LEU A 41 -12.77 2.84 2.39
CA LEU A 41 -11.91 2.86 3.57
C LEU A 41 -12.15 4.12 4.41
N GLU A 42 -12.94 5.10 3.96
CA GLU A 42 -13.21 6.30 4.76
C GLU A 42 -14.03 5.95 6.03
N ASN A 43 -14.88 4.92 5.96
CA ASN A 43 -15.77 4.52 7.06
C ASN A 43 -15.28 3.30 7.86
N ILE A 44 -14.08 2.78 7.55
CA ILE A 44 -13.53 1.58 8.19
C ILE A 44 -12.68 1.98 9.39
N GLY A 45 -12.87 1.29 10.51
CA GLY A 45 -12.11 1.50 11.74
C GLY A 45 -10.60 1.32 11.54
N PHE A 46 -9.81 2.11 12.28
CA PHE A 46 -8.34 2.10 12.17
C PHE A 46 -7.72 0.70 12.34
N ILE A 47 -8.16 -0.06 13.34
CA ILE A 47 -7.64 -1.42 13.60
C ILE A 47 -7.93 -2.33 12.40
N SER A 48 -9.11 -2.22 11.80
CA SER A 48 -9.47 -2.99 10.62
C SER A 48 -8.63 -2.60 9.40
N LYS A 49 -8.32 -1.31 9.21
CA LYS A 49 -7.37 -0.86 8.16
C LYS A 49 -5.99 -1.47 8.37
N LEU A 50 -5.46 -1.40 9.59
CA LEU A 50 -4.16 -1.98 9.90
C LEU A 50 -4.14 -3.49 9.66
N ALA A 51 -5.14 -4.21 10.17
CA ALA A 51 -5.24 -5.65 9.97
C ALA A 51 -5.34 -6.01 8.48
N LEU A 52 -6.08 -5.24 7.69
CA LEU A 52 -6.18 -5.42 6.24
C LEU A 52 -4.82 -5.28 5.56
N PHE A 53 -4.10 -4.16 5.77
CA PHE A 53 -2.81 -3.92 5.12
C PHE A 53 -1.68 -4.81 5.68
N PHE A 54 -1.78 -5.24 6.93
CA PHE A 54 -0.78 -6.13 7.53
C PHE A 54 -0.95 -7.59 7.07
N ALA A 55 -2.14 -7.98 6.59
CA ALA A 55 -2.45 -9.36 6.23
C ALA A 55 -1.51 -9.97 5.18
N GLY A 56 -1.24 -9.25 4.08
CA GLY A 56 -0.35 -9.71 3.02
C GLY A 56 1.10 -9.91 3.51
N PRO A 57 1.75 -8.90 4.09
CA PRO A 57 3.10 -9.05 4.63
C PRO A 57 3.19 -10.10 5.73
N ALA A 58 2.18 -10.22 6.60
CA ALA A 58 2.13 -11.25 7.64
C ALA A 58 2.07 -12.66 7.03
N ALA A 59 1.22 -12.88 6.02
CA ALA A 59 1.13 -14.17 5.33
C ALA A 59 2.46 -14.57 4.70
N ASN A 60 3.13 -13.63 4.04
CA ASN A 60 4.46 -13.87 3.46
C ASN A 60 5.52 -14.16 4.53
N LEU A 61 5.52 -13.44 5.66
CA LEU A 61 6.45 -13.73 6.76
C LEU A 61 6.19 -15.12 7.38
N CYS A 62 4.93 -15.51 7.55
CA CYS A 62 4.58 -16.85 8.01
C CYS A 62 5.10 -17.93 7.04
N LEU A 63 4.89 -17.74 5.74
CA LEU A 63 5.41 -18.66 4.72
C LEU A 63 6.94 -18.70 4.68
N TYR A 64 7.60 -17.55 4.86
CA TYR A 64 9.06 -17.51 4.99
C TYR A 64 9.54 -18.45 6.09
N VAL A 65 8.99 -18.34 7.31
CA VAL A 65 9.40 -19.18 8.44
C VAL A 65 9.15 -20.66 8.17
N ILE A 66 7.95 -21.02 7.69
CA ILE A 66 7.57 -22.41 7.41
C ILE A 66 8.52 -23.04 6.38
N PHE A 67 8.72 -22.38 5.24
CA PHE A 67 9.54 -22.93 4.16
C PHE A 67 11.04 -22.84 4.42
N LYS A 68 11.49 -21.91 5.28
CA LYS A 68 12.88 -21.87 5.74
C LYS A 68 13.20 -23.09 6.61
N ILE A 69 12.30 -23.45 7.52
CA ILE A 69 12.43 -24.65 8.37
C ILE A 69 12.35 -25.93 7.53
N ALA A 70 11.45 -25.98 6.54
CA ALA A 70 11.31 -27.12 5.63
C ALA A 70 12.48 -27.29 4.63
N GLY A 71 13.49 -26.40 4.64
CA GLY A 71 14.66 -26.49 3.77
C GLY A 71 14.47 -25.94 2.35
N HIS A 72 13.34 -25.31 2.05
CA HIS A 72 13.05 -24.71 0.75
C HIS A 72 13.43 -23.22 0.71
N SER A 73 14.73 -22.94 0.68
CA SER A 73 15.28 -21.57 0.72
C SER A 73 14.75 -20.66 -0.38
N GLY A 74 14.65 -21.13 -1.62
CA GLY A 74 14.23 -20.29 -2.75
C GLY A 74 12.83 -19.70 -2.64
N PHE A 75 11.84 -20.46 -2.13
CA PHE A 75 10.49 -19.93 -1.92
C PHE A 75 10.41 -19.08 -0.64
N ALA A 76 11.12 -19.48 0.42
CA ALA A 76 11.20 -18.69 1.64
C ALA A 76 11.76 -17.28 1.33
N ASP A 77 12.89 -17.19 0.64
CA ASP A 77 13.55 -15.92 0.35
C ASP A 77 12.68 -15.02 -0.56
N ALA A 78 11.90 -15.61 -1.48
CA ALA A 78 10.91 -14.87 -2.28
C ALA A 78 9.78 -14.26 -1.42
N ASN A 79 9.26 -15.00 -0.44
CA ASN A 79 8.25 -14.50 0.50
C ASN A 79 8.82 -13.40 1.40
N ALA A 80 10.04 -13.58 1.92
CA ALA A 80 10.71 -12.55 2.72
C ALA A 80 10.94 -11.26 1.92
N LEU A 81 11.41 -11.38 0.67
CA LEU A 81 11.61 -10.23 -0.22
C LEU A 81 10.31 -9.47 -0.46
N LEU A 82 9.20 -10.17 -0.76
CA LEU A 82 7.91 -9.52 -0.95
C LEU A 82 7.39 -8.85 0.33
N ALA A 83 7.55 -9.49 1.49
CA ALA A 83 7.18 -8.88 2.77
C ALA A 83 7.96 -7.59 3.05
N ILE A 84 9.28 -7.59 2.81
CA ILE A 84 10.14 -6.43 2.99
C ILE A 84 9.75 -5.30 2.04
N ILE A 85 9.58 -5.60 0.75
CA ILE A 85 9.20 -4.60 -0.25
C ILE A 85 7.85 -3.99 0.08
N ASN A 86 6.83 -4.79 0.39
CA ASN A 86 5.51 -4.28 0.70
C ASN A 86 5.44 -3.54 2.05
N MET A 87 6.38 -3.74 2.96
CA MET A 87 6.50 -2.96 4.21
C MET A 87 7.26 -1.65 4.08
N VAL A 88 7.81 -1.32 2.91
CA VAL A 88 8.39 0.00 2.65
C VAL A 88 7.30 1.07 2.81
N PRO A 89 7.57 2.19 3.53
CA PRO A 89 6.57 3.22 3.80
C PRO A 89 6.35 4.14 2.59
N VAL A 90 5.94 3.56 1.47
CA VAL A 90 5.68 4.23 0.20
C VAL A 90 4.29 3.85 -0.26
N VAL A 91 3.40 4.83 -0.48
CA VAL A 91 2.10 4.58 -1.11
C VAL A 91 2.35 4.21 -2.58
N PRO A 92 1.68 3.20 -3.17
CA PRO A 92 0.53 2.44 -2.65
C PRO A 92 0.87 1.08 -1.99
N LEU A 93 2.13 0.86 -1.56
CA LEU A 93 2.50 -0.37 -0.85
C LEU A 93 1.82 -0.43 0.54
N ASP A 94 1.69 -1.63 1.09
CA ASP A 94 1.00 -1.87 2.36
C ASP A 94 1.59 -1.05 3.52
N GLY A 95 2.91 -1.02 3.64
CA GLY A 95 3.63 -0.24 4.65
C GLY A 95 3.35 1.26 4.53
N GLY A 96 3.24 1.78 3.30
CA GLY A 96 2.82 3.15 3.04
C GLY A 96 1.38 3.41 3.52
N ASN A 97 0.46 2.50 3.22
CA ASN A 97 -0.94 2.61 3.65
C ASN A 97 -1.12 2.44 5.18
N ILE A 98 -0.27 1.64 5.83
CA ILE A 98 -0.18 1.53 7.29
C ILE A 98 0.29 2.88 7.86
N CYS A 99 1.41 3.42 7.38
CA CYS A 99 1.91 4.73 7.83
C CYS A 99 0.86 5.83 7.64
N ARG A 100 0.21 5.85 6.48
CA ARG A 100 -0.90 6.78 6.20
C ARG A 100 -2.03 6.63 7.22
N SER A 101 -2.50 5.41 7.45
CA SER A 101 -3.60 5.13 8.40
C SER A 101 -3.26 5.54 9.83
N VAL A 102 -2.00 5.38 10.24
CA VAL A 102 -1.51 5.84 11.55
C VAL A 102 -1.49 7.36 11.63
N MET A 103 -1.01 8.05 10.59
CA MET A 103 -1.01 9.51 10.55
C MET A 103 -2.41 10.11 10.54
N GLU A 104 -3.40 9.44 9.93
CA GLU A 104 -4.81 9.85 9.90
C GLU A 104 -5.44 9.94 11.31
N ILE A 105 -4.86 9.30 12.33
CA ILE A 105 -5.33 9.44 13.73
C ILE A 105 -5.01 10.82 14.30
N PHE A 106 -3.84 11.35 13.98
CA PHE A 106 -3.28 12.53 14.64
C PHE A 106 -3.37 13.80 13.80
N LEU A 107 -3.49 13.64 12.48
CA LEU A 107 -3.36 14.73 11.51
C LEU A 107 -4.59 14.81 10.61
N ASP A 108 -4.87 16.01 10.12
CA ASP A 108 -5.89 16.18 9.10
C ASP A 108 -5.44 15.56 7.78
N MET A 109 -6.41 15.07 7.00
CA MET A 109 -6.17 14.40 5.72
C MET A 109 -5.23 15.18 4.78
N LYS A 110 -5.27 16.52 4.75
CA LYS A 110 -4.41 17.28 3.83
C LYS A 110 -2.95 17.20 4.25
N THR A 111 -2.72 17.29 5.55
CA THR A 111 -1.40 17.16 6.15
C THR A 111 -0.87 15.74 5.96
N VAL A 112 -1.70 14.70 6.15
CA VAL A 112 -1.32 13.31 5.87
C VAL A 112 -0.89 13.13 4.41
N CYS A 113 -1.72 13.51 3.44
CA CYS A 113 -1.38 13.38 2.03
C CYS A 113 -0.07 14.10 1.68
N ARG A 114 0.18 15.28 2.27
CA ARG A 114 1.43 16.02 2.07
C ARG A 114 2.63 15.24 2.62
N TYR A 115 2.54 14.71 3.83
CA TYR A 115 3.60 13.88 4.42
C TYR A 115 3.84 12.61 3.60
N MET A 116 2.79 11.97 3.10
CA MET A 116 2.94 10.79 2.23
C MET A 116 3.63 11.14 0.90
N ILE A 117 3.29 12.27 0.27
CA ILE A 117 3.99 12.77 -0.93
C ILE A 117 5.48 13.04 -0.65
N MET A 118 5.78 13.69 0.48
CA MET A 118 7.16 13.94 0.91
C MET A 118 7.93 12.64 1.13
N THR A 119 7.30 11.67 1.81
CA THR A 119 7.89 10.34 2.08
C THR A 119 8.15 9.60 0.78
N ASN A 120 7.18 9.53 -0.14
CA ASN A 120 7.36 8.92 -1.45
C ASN A 120 8.50 9.58 -2.25
N THR A 121 8.59 10.92 -2.21
CA THR A 121 9.67 11.67 -2.88
C THR A 121 11.04 11.33 -2.30
N PHE A 122 11.13 11.25 -0.97
CA PHE A 122 12.35 10.82 -0.29
C PHE A 122 12.79 9.42 -0.75
N PHE A 123 11.88 8.44 -0.75
CA PHE A 123 12.21 7.09 -1.22
C PHE A 123 12.60 7.03 -2.70
N ILE A 124 11.99 7.85 -3.58
CA ILE A 124 12.44 7.97 -4.97
C ILE A 124 13.91 8.38 -5.04
N THR A 125 14.31 9.39 -4.27
CA THR A 125 15.72 9.83 -4.25
C THR A 125 16.65 8.74 -3.75
N CYS A 126 16.27 7.99 -2.70
CA CYS A 126 17.04 6.85 -2.21
C CYS A 126 17.17 5.73 -3.24
N PHE A 127 16.09 5.37 -3.93
CA PHE A 127 16.14 4.32 -4.95
C PHE A 127 16.99 4.74 -6.16
N LEU A 128 16.95 6.02 -6.56
CA LEU A 128 17.83 6.53 -7.62
C LEU A 128 19.31 6.45 -7.24
N THR A 129 19.68 6.81 -6.01
CA THR A 129 21.07 6.69 -5.56
C THR A 129 21.53 5.24 -5.49
N ILE A 130 20.66 4.33 -5.06
CA ILE A 130 20.95 2.88 -5.05
C ILE A 130 21.16 2.35 -6.48
N ILE A 131 20.31 2.74 -7.44
CA ILE A 131 20.48 2.35 -8.86
C ILE A 131 21.82 2.84 -9.38
N HIS A 132 22.20 4.08 -9.07
CA HIS A 132 23.46 4.65 -9.53
C HIS A 132 24.69 3.90 -8.98
N ILE A 133 24.64 3.49 -7.71
CA ILE A 133 25.76 2.79 -7.05
C ILE A 133 25.82 1.31 -7.45
N GLN A 134 24.68 0.61 -7.45
CA GLN A 134 24.63 -0.84 -7.64
C GLN A 134 24.41 -1.27 -9.10
N GLY A 135 23.96 -0.38 -9.97
CA GLY A 135 23.61 -0.69 -11.36
C GLY A 135 22.39 -1.60 -11.53
N ASN A 136 21.66 -1.89 -10.45
CA ASN A 136 20.52 -2.80 -10.49
C ASN A 136 19.23 -2.05 -10.87
N TYR A 137 18.73 -2.28 -12.08
CA TYR A 137 17.51 -1.64 -12.57
C TYR A 137 16.21 -2.14 -11.93
N LEU A 138 16.21 -3.18 -11.09
CA LEU A 138 14.99 -3.65 -10.41
C LEU A 138 14.37 -2.58 -9.50
N TYR A 139 15.18 -1.70 -8.89
CA TYR A 139 14.69 -0.59 -8.08
C TYR A 139 13.89 0.44 -8.90
N PHE A 140 13.99 0.43 -10.23
CA PHE A 140 13.15 1.26 -11.10
C PHE A 140 11.66 0.96 -10.88
N LEU A 141 11.30 -0.30 -10.61
CA LEU A 141 9.93 -0.68 -10.30
C LEU A 141 9.41 0.02 -9.03
N LEU A 142 10.26 0.14 -8.00
CA LEU A 142 9.91 0.84 -6.76
C LEU A 142 9.75 2.35 -6.96
N ILE A 143 10.54 2.94 -7.87
CA ILE A 143 10.37 4.34 -8.26
C ILE A 143 9.02 4.55 -8.95
N VAL A 144 8.65 3.66 -9.88
CA VAL A 144 7.33 3.71 -10.55
C VAL A 144 6.20 3.61 -9.53
N MET A 145 6.31 2.72 -8.54
CA MET A 145 5.34 2.60 -7.45
C MET A 145 5.25 3.86 -6.60
N ALA A 146 6.39 4.44 -6.22
CA ALA A 146 6.42 5.68 -5.45
C ALA A 146 5.80 6.88 -6.21
N LEU A 147 6.07 6.97 -7.53
CA LEU A 147 5.44 7.97 -8.41
C LEU A 147 3.93 7.77 -8.51
N LYS A 148 3.47 6.53 -8.66
CA LYS A 148 2.04 6.19 -8.63
C LYS A 148 1.41 6.64 -7.31
N GLY A 149 2.06 6.45 -6.17
CA GLY A 149 1.55 6.94 -4.90
C GLY A 149 1.46 8.46 -4.81
N ILE A 150 2.43 9.20 -5.36
CA ILE A 150 2.35 10.67 -5.42
C ILE A 150 1.13 11.10 -6.24
N LEU A 151 0.86 10.42 -7.36
CA LEU A 151 -0.31 10.68 -8.19
C LEU A 151 -1.62 10.39 -7.43
N GLU A 152 -1.66 9.28 -6.69
CA GLU A 152 -2.82 8.86 -5.91
C GLU A 152 -3.14 9.80 -4.74
N GLU A 153 -2.12 10.23 -4.00
CA GLU A 153 -2.28 11.23 -2.92
C GLU A 153 -2.73 12.59 -3.47
N ASN A 154 -2.14 13.04 -4.58
CA ASN A 154 -2.57 14.28 -5.23
C ASN A 154 -4.01 14.21 -5.72
N ARG A 155 -4.43 13.07 -6.28
CA ARG A 155 -5.83 12.86 -6.69
C ARG A 155 -6.77 12.95 -5.49
N SER A 156 -6.42 12.29 -4.37
CA SER A 156 -7.22 12.33 -3.14
C SER A 156 -7.38 13.76 -2.60
N LEU A 157 -6.29 14.55 -2.60
CA LEU A 157 -6.31 15.96 -2.23
C LEU A 157 -7.26 16.79 -3.10
N ILE A 158 -7.22 16.60 -4.42
CA ILE A 158 -8.07 17.31 -5.37
C ILE A 158 -9.54 16.94 -5.17
N GLU A 159 -9.87 15.65 -5.09
CA GLU A 159 -11.24 15.16 -4.92
C GLU A 159 -11.89 15.72 -3.63
N LYS A 160 -11.16 15.75 -2.51
CA LYS A 160 -11.68 16.33 -1.26
C LYS A 160 -11.84 17.84 -1.33
N ASN A 161 -10.92 18.57 -1.98
CA ASN A 161 -11.07 20.01 -2.18
C ASN A 161 -12.31 20.34 -3.02
N ILE A 162 -12.61 19.52 -4.05
CA ILE A 162 -13.82 19.66 -4.85
C ILE A 162 -15.07 19.39 -4.00
N LYS A 163 -15.12 18.25 -3.27
CA LYS A 163 -16.25 17.93 -2.37
C LYS A 163 -16.51 19.04 -1.35
N ARG A 164 -15.46 19.61 -0.75
CA ARG A 164 -15.57 20.72 0.21
C ARG A 164 -16.15 21.99 -0.44
N LYS A 165 -15.64 22.39 -1.61
CA LYS A 165 -16.17 23.55 -2.35
C LYS A 165 -17.63 23.36 -2.75
N PHE A 166 -17.98 22.16 -3.25
CA PHE A 166 -19.35 21.83 -3.63
C PHE A 166 -20.31 21.91 -2.44
N ASN A 167 -19.93 21.35 -1.29
CA ASN A 167 -20.74 21.43 -0.07
C ASN A 167 -20.93 22.87 0.40
N LEU A 168 -19.90 23.72 0.36
CA LEU A 168 -20.00 25.14 0.70
C LEU A 168 -20.98 25.90 -0.21
N ILE A 169 -20.97 25.62 -1.52
CA ILE A 169 -21.91 26.21 -2.48
C ILE A 169 -23.35 25.75 -2.20
N LYS A 170 -23.53 24.45 -1.90
CA LYS A 170 -24.85 23.89 -1.55
C LYS A 170 -25.44 24.52 -0.30
N TYR A 171 -24.62 24.77 0.73
CA TYR A 171 -25.06 25.44 1.96
C TYR A 171 -25.38 26.93 1.75
N LYS A 172 -24.67 27.65 0.87
CA LYS A 172 -24.99 29.05 0.53
C LYS A 172 -26.29 29.23 -0.26
N ARG A 173 -26.88 28.16 -0.80
CA ARG A 173 -28.13 28.19 -1.58
C ARG A 173 -29.37 27.80 -0.76
N LYS A 174 -29.21 27.43 0.51
CA LYS A 174 -30.30 27.24 1.47
C LYS A 174 -30.39 28.45 2.39
#